data_AF-A0A925PMX9-F1
#
_entry.id   AF-A0A925PMX9-F1
#
_cell.length_a   1.000
_cell.length_b   1.000
_cell.length_c   1.000
_cell.angle_alpha   90.00
_cell.angle_beta   90.00
_cell.angle_gamma   90.00
#
_symmetry.space_group_name_H-M   'P 1'
#
loop_
_entity.id
_entity.type
_entity.pdbx_description
1 polymer ?
#
loop_
_entity_poly.entity_id
_entity_poly.type
_entity_poly.pdbx_seq_one_letter_code
_entity_poly.pdbx_strand_id
1 'polypeptide(L)'
;SGYPTGIGGTGIPREARIVAVADIYDALTMDRPYRNGYSHAEAIEMLQSMRGNALDPKIVDIFLSVIKKTLSSPHEVHYTAGVNNVAVE
;
A
#
# COMPACT_ATOMS: atom_id res chain seq x y z
N SER A 1 13.85 -11.94 0.90
CA SER A 1 15.05 -11.14 1.26
C SER A 1 15.15 -9.96 0.31
N GLY A 2 15.47 -8.77 0.82
CA GLY A 2 15.51 -7.52 0.05
C GLY A 2 16.93 -6.95 -0.10
N TYR A 3 17.06 -5.80 -0.76
CA TYR A 3 18.31 -5.05 -0.96
C TYR A 3 18.42 -3.90 0.06
N PRO A 4 19.63 -3.39 0.44
CA PRO A 4 20.98 -3.84 0.05
C PRO A 4 21.55 -5.00 0.86
N THR A 5 21.10 -5.17 2.10
CA THR A 5 21.79 -6.04 3.07
C THR A 5 21.24 -7.47 3.13
N GLY A 6 20.19 -7.81 2.36
CA GLY A 6 19.63 -9.16 2.35
C GLY A 6 18.85 -9.54 3.61
N ILE A 7 18.78 -8.65 4.62
CA ILE A 7 18.12 -8.92 5.90
C ILE A 7 16.61 -9.12 5.71
N GLY A 8 16.02 -9.97 6.56
CA GLY A 8 14.60 -10.34 6.48
C GLY A 8 13.92 -10.34 7.84
N GLY A 9 12.58 -10.34 7.82
CA GLY A 9 11.77 -10.47 9.03
C GLY A 9 12.07 -9.40 10.07
N THR A 10 12.30 -9.81 11.31
CA THR A 10 12.57 -8.91 12.45
C THR A 10 13.96 -8.29 12.44
N GLY A 11 14.85 -8.70 11.53
CA GLY A 11 16.14 -8.03 11.32
C GLY A 11 15.98 -6.66 10.63
N ILE A 12 14.87 -6.44 9.94
CA ILE A 12 14.53 -5.14 9.34
C ILE A 12 13.92 -4.25 10.44
N PRO A 13 14.38 -2.99 10.62
CA PRO A 13 13.77 -2.03 11.54
C PRO A 13 12.25 -1.95 11.34
N ARG A 14 11.49 -1.84 12.44
CA ARG A 14 10.03 -1.83 12.40
C ARG A 14 9.50 -0.73 11.49
N GLU A 15 10.10 0.45 11.56
CA GLU A 15 9.75 1.64 10.80
C GLU A 15 9.90 1.38 9.29
N ALA A 16 10.99 0.73 8.88
CA ALA A 16 11.21 0.35 7.49
C ALA A 16 10.18 -0.69 6.99
N ARG A 17 9.76 -1.63 7.85
CA ARG A 17 8.68 -2.57 7.50
C ARG A 17 7.32 -1.90 7.36
N ILE A 18 7.05 -0.85 8.14
CA ILE A 18 5.82 -0.03 8.00
C ILE A 18 5.84 0.72 6.66
N VAL A 19 6.95 1.40 6.36
CA VAL A 19 7.12 2.14 5.11
C VAL A 19 6.99 1.20 3.91
N ALA A 20 7.56 0.00 3.95
CA ALA A 20 7.45 -0.97 2.86
C ALA A 20 5.99 -1.34 2.52
N VAL A 21 5.13 -1.51 3.52
CA VAL A 21 3.70 -1.81 3.28
C VAL A 21 3.00 -0.59 2.67
N ALA A 22 3.26 0.61 3.18
CA ALA A 22 2.67 1.84 2.66
C ALA A 22 3.11 2.15 1.21
N ASP A 23 4.42 2.03 0.93
CA ASP A 23 5.01 2.28 -0.38
C ASP A 23 4.46 1.32 -1.45
N ILE A 24 4.33 0.03 -1.12
CA ILE A 24 3.73 -0.94 -2.03
C ILE A 24 2.27 -0.62 -2.28
N TYR A 25 1.49 -0.30 -1.25
CA TYR A 25 0.08 0.04 -1.43
C TYR A 25 -0.09 1.25 -2.35
N ASP A 26 0.63 2.33 -2.08
CA ASP A 26 0.59 3.56 -2.87
C ASP A 26 0.98 3.28 -4.33
N ALA A 27 2.07 2.55 -4.54
CA ALA A 27 2.51 2.13 -5.86
C ALA A 27 1.50 1.27 -6.63
N LEU A 28 0.68 0.48 -5.93
CA LEU A 28 -0.38 -0.32 -6.54
C LEU A 28 -1.58 0.53 -6.94
N THR A 29 -1.96 1.52 -6.12
CA THR A 29 -3.18 2.32 -6.35
C THR A 29 -2.95 3.57 -7.20
N MET A 30 -1.70 3.99 -7.41
CA MET A 30 -1.38 5.14 -8.26
C MET A 30 -1.35 4.81 -9.75
N ASP A 31 -1.87 5.74 -10.56
CA ASP A 31 -1.66 5.74 -12.01
C ASP A 31 -0.20 5.98 -12.35
N ARG A 32 0.27 5.28 -13.41
CA ARG A 32 1.60 5.44 -14.00
C ARG A 32 1.45 5.65 -15.51
N PRO A 33 2.43 6.28 -16.19
CA PRO A 33 2.30 6.62 -17.61
C PRO A 33 1.95 5.45 -18.55
N TYR A 34 2.23 4.22 -18.13
CA TYR A 34 2.05 2.99 -18.90
C TYR A 34 0.95 2.08 -18.33
N ARG A 35 0.27 2.48 -17.24
CA ARG A 35 -0.66 1.61 -16.53
C ARG A 35 -1.51 2.38 -15.52
N ASN A 36 -2.81 2.14 -15.53
CA ASN A 36 -3.67 2.64 -14.46
C ASN A 36 -3.36 1.97 -13.11
N GLY A 37 -3.61 2.69 -12.04
CA GLY A 37 -3.63 2.17 -10.68
C GLY A 37 -4.65 1.05 -10.55
N TYR A 38 -4.33 0.07 -9.72
CA TYR A 38 -5.30 -0.92 -9.28
C TYR A 38 -6.38 -0.24 -8.43
N SER A 39 -7.59 -0.79 -8.46
CA SER A 39 -8.60 -0.43 -7.47
C SER A 39 -8.13 -0.78 -6.06
N HIS A 40 -8.68 -0.10 -5.05
CA HIS A 40 -8.34 -0.40 -3.66
C HIS A 40 -8.63 -1.87 -3.29
N ALA A 41 -9.67 -2.48 -3.86
CA ALA A 41 -9.98 -3.89 -3.64
C ALA A 41 -8.88 -4.82 -4.17
N GLU A 42 -8.45 -4.60 -5.42
CA GLU A 42 -7.35 -5.37 -6.03
C GLU A 42 -6.03 -5.16 -5.26
N ALA A 43 -5.72 -3.92 -4.87
CA ALA A 43 -4.51 -3.63 -4.09
C ALA A 43 -4.51 -4.32 -2.71
N ILE A 44 -5.68 -4.42 -2.07
CA ILE A 44 -5.86 -5.15 -0.81
C ILE A 44 -5.60 -6.65 -1.01
N GLU A 45 -6.14 -7.26 -2.07
CA GLU A 45 -5.91 -8.68 -2.39
C GLU A 45 -4.43 -8.96 -2.65
N MET A 46 -3.77 -8.08 -3.41
CA MET A 46 -2.34 -8.18 -3.70
C MET A 46 -1.48 -8.05 -2.43
N LEU A 47 -1.74 -7.07 -1.57
CA LEU A 47 -1.06 -6.96 -0.27
C LEU A 47 -1.26 -8.22 0.58
N GLN A 48 -2.46 -8.78 0.58
CA GLN A 48 -2.78 -9.99 1.35
C GLN A 48 -1.99 -11.20 0.84
N SER A 49 -1.75 -11.30 -0.47
CA SER A 49 -0.88 -12.34 -1.06
C SER A 49 0.61 -12.20 -0.68
N MET A 50 1.07 -10.99 -0.36
CA MET A 50 2.46 -10.71 0.04
C MET A 50 2.70 -10.93 1.55
N ARG A 51 1.63 -11.07 2.33
CA ARG A 51 1.63 -11.22 3.79
C ARG A 51 2.47 -12.42 4.24
N GLY A 52 3.48 -12.18 5.07
CA GLY A 52 4.33 -13.24 5.64
C GLY A 52 5.41 -13.78 4.69
N ASN A 53 5.43 -13.32 3.43
CA ASN A 53 6.47 -13.64 2.47
C ASN A 53 7.38 -12.43 2.22
N ALA A 54 6.85 -11.42 1.51
CA ALA A 54 7.57 -10.18 1.21
C ALA A 54 7.35 -9.10 2.28
N LEU A 55 6.20 -9.15 2.97
CA LEU A 55 5.77 -8.13 3.93
C LEU A 55 5.54 -8.72 5.32
N ASP A 56 5.79 -7.89 6.34
CA ASP A 56 5.52 -8.27 7.72
C ASP A 56 4.02 -8.55 7.91
N PRO A 57 3.64 -9.77 8.34
CA PRO A 57 2.25 -10.16 8.42
C PRO A 57 1.44 -9.31 9.41
N LYS A 58 2.05 -8.88 10.52
CA LYS A 58 1.37 -8.07 11.55
C LYS A 58 1.10 -6.66 11.05
N ILE A 59 2.04 -6.08 10.30
CA ILE A 59 1.87 -4.74 9.73
C ILE A 59 0.82 -4.77 8.63
N VAL A 60 0.83 -5.78 7.76
CA VAL A 60 -0.22 -5.97 6.73
C VAL A 60 -1.59 -6.06 7.38
N ASP A 61 -1.77 -6.88 8.42
CA ASP A 61 -3.07 -7.02 9.10
C ASP A 61 -3.59 -5.69 9.68
N ILE A 62 -2.70 -4.91 10.31
CA ILE A 62 -3.04 -3.59 10.87
C ILE A 62 -3.40 -2.61 9.73
N PHE A 63 -2.60 -2.58 8.66
CA PHE A 63 -2.85 -1.70 7.52
C PHE A 63 -4.20 -2.00 6.87
N LEU A 64 -4.51 -3.29 6.65
CA LEU A 64 -5.79 -3.72 6.07
C LEU A 64 -6.99 -3.36 6.96
N SER A 65 -6.84 -3.43 8.28
CA SER A 65 -7.85 -2.96 9.24
C SER A 65 -8.11 -1.45 9.09
N VAL A 66 -7.05 -0.64 9.03
CA VAL A 66 -7.14 0.81 8.90
C VAL A 66 -7.77 1.20 7.56
N ILE A 67 -7.26 0.67 6.45
CA ILE A 67 -7.71 1.09 5.11
C ILE A 67 -9.17 0.71 4.85
N LYS A 68 -9.63 -0.47 5.29
CA LYS A 68 -11.03 -0.88 5.19
C LYS A 68 -11.94 0.07 5.97
N LYS A 69 -11.52 0.50 7.16
CA LYS A 69 -12.27 1.49 7.94
C LYS A 69 -12.31 2.85 7.24
N THR A 70 -11.19 3.28 6.65
CA THR A 70 -11.11 4.53 5.91
C THR A 70 -12.02 4.53 4.68
N LEU A 71 -12.01 3.45 3.90
CA LEU A 71 -12.81 3.31 2.68
C LEU A 71 -14.32 3.15 2.96
N SER A 72 -14.69 2.61 4.12
CA SER A 72 -16.10 2.48 4.55
C SER A 72 -16.67 3.72 5.24
N SER A 73 -15.83 4.73 5.52
CA SER A 73 -16.28 5.96 6.16
C SER A 73 -16.80 6.95 5.12
N PRO A 74 -18.01 7.51 5.25
CA PRO A 74 -18.57 8.48 4.30
C PRO A 74 -17.92 9.87 4.38
N HIS A 75 -16.88 10.06 5.20
CA HIS A 75 -16.11 11.29 5.20
C HIS A 75 -15.11 11.26 4.04
N GLU A 76 -15.24 12.24 3.16
CA GLU A 76 -14.40 12.49 1.99
C GLU A 76 -12.93 12.58 2.40
N VAL A 77 -12.22 11.45 2.33
CA VAL A 77 -10.78 11.44 2.50
C VAL A 77 -10.19 11.81 1.15
N HIS A 78 -9.89 13.10 0.97
CA HIS A 78 -9.12 13.57 -0.18
C HIS A 78 -7.70 12.99 -0.08
N TYR A 79 -7.51 11.80 -0.65
CA TYR A 79 -6.19 11.32 -1.01
C TYR A 79 -5.71 12.14 -2.20
N THR A 80 -4.89 13.17 -1.94
CA THR A 80 -4.06 13.76 -3.00
C THR A 80 -2.90 12.80 -3.29
N ALA A 81 -3.20 11.62 -3.83
CA ALA A 81 -2.21 10.88 -4.59
C ALA A 81 -1.83 11.78 -5.78
N GLY A 82 -0.53 11.96 -6.01
CA GLY A 82 0.05 13.01 -6.83
C GLY A 82 -0.77 13.46 -8.04
N VAL A 83 -1.07 14.76 -8.08
CA VAL A 83 -1.49 15.56 -9.24
C VAL A 83 -1.62 14.80 -10.56
N ASN A 84 -2.86 14.60 -11.02
CA ASN A 84 -3.20 14.77 -12.44
C ASN A 84 -4.59 15.40 -12.56
N ASN A 85 -4.55 16.67 -12.96
CA ASN A 85 -5.65 17.47 -13.44
C ASN A 85 -6.30 16.76 -14.64
N VAL A 86 -7.51 16.23 -14.48
CA VAL A 86 -8.40 16.00 -15.62
C VAL A 86 -9.56 16.95 -15.44
N ALA A 87 -9.62 17.92 -16.35
CA ALA A 87 -10.67 18.91 -16.45
C ALA A 87 -12.03 18.21 -16.49
N VAL A 88 -12.94 18.71 -15.64
CA VAL A 88 -14.37 18.55 -15.81
C VAL A 88 -14.79 19.37 -17.04
N GLU A 89 -15.43 18.72 -18.00
CA GLU A 89 -16.41 19.37 -18.88
C GLU A 89 -17.81 19.28 -18.24
#